data_AF-A0A3M2E251-F1
#
_entry.id   AF-A0A3M2E251-F1
#
_cell.length_a   1.000
_cell.length_b   1.000
_cell.length_c   1.000
_cell.angle_alpha   90.00
_cell.angle_beta   90.00
_cell.angle_gamma   90.00
#
_symmetry.space_group_name_H-M   'P 1'
#
loop_
_entity.id
_entity.type
_entity.pdbx_description
1 polymer ?
#
loop_
_entity_poly.entity_id
_entity_poly.type
_entity_poly.pdbx_seq_one_letter_code
_entity_poly.pdbx_strand_id
1 'polypeptide(L)'
;MRWAGLAAALAIACSAGPRRAPAPRSASRPPPRPDAVAGAVAGAVVGQMCPEAAGGRPAVLPLVIAGTRWTTDPSAVSRAVARGEVRAFAVFAWDGRRAGVFRVAGAADVGLAPRVALGSYAGGSPCAAPARPGDPARDIPECAAALAGCGLAVAPLEPGGGYRARPFDEVEPPPRAAVGGACAAAGQLVVDIDGDGHPEVFRLADVLAGGSFADEWGAAAAPARRCEPRFAIRGIAGGDGERLDLVGVVDVDGDGRREVVLALDRDGGGEWAVYSAAATPARLELVGRAAPFPRHP
;
A
#
# COMPACT_ATOMS: atom_id res chain seq x y z
N MET A 1 55.08 41.75 -80.40
CA MET A 1 53.64 41.51 -80.67
C MET A 1 53.07 40.68 -79.53
N ARG A 2 51.84 40.99 -79.11
CA ARG A 2 51.11 40.49 -77.93
C ARG A 2 50.63 39.02 -78.09
N TRP A 3 49.86 38.58 -77.07
CA TRP A 3 49.09 37.33 -76.87
C TRP A 3 49.85 36.32 -75.98
N ALA A 4 49.64 36.25 -74.66
CA ALA A 4 48.44 36.01 -73.83
C ALA A 4 47.91 34.57 -73.91
N GLY A 5 48.08 33.81 -72.82
CA GLY A 5 47.48 32.49 -72.59
C GLY A 5 47.21 32.31 -71.10
N LEU A 6 45.95 32.52 -70.71
CA LEU A 6 45.40 32.39 -69.36
C LEU A 6 45.40 30.91 -68.91
N ALA A 7 45.79 30.67 -67.65
CA ALA A 7 45.45 29.46 -66.92
C ALA A 7 44.12 29.67 -66.17
N ALA A 8 43.13 28.82 -66.44
CA ALA A 8 41.86 28.79 -65.70
C ALA A 8 41.98 27.78 -64.55
N ALA A 9 41.93 28.28 -63.31
CA ALA A 9 41.76 27.45 -62.12
C ALA A 9 40.26 27.22 -61.87
N LEU A 10 39.85 25.95 -61.83
CA LEU A 10 38.48 25.55 -61.53
C LEU A 10 38.28 25.59 -60.00
N ALA A 11 37.55 26.59 -59.49
CA ALA A 11 37.12 26.64 -58.10
C ALA A 11 35.76 25.92 -57.95
N ILE A 12 35.75 24.80 -57.23
CA ILE A 12 34.52 24.10 -56.83
C ILE A 12 33.98 24.81 -55.60
N ALA A 13 32.89 25.57 -55.77
CA ALA A 13 32.13 26.17 -54.69
C ALA A 13 31.17 25.13 -54.09
N CYS A 14 31.53 24.57 -52.93
CA CYS A 14 30.57 23.86 -52.07
C CYS A 14 29.64 24.88 -51.40
N SER A 15 28.43 25.04 -51.95
CA SER A 15 27.36 25.78 -51.29
C SER A 15 26.81 24.98 -50.11
N ALA A 16 27.28 25.27 -48.90
CA ALA A 16 26.66 24.81 -47.66
C ALA A 16 25.38 25.64 -47.41
N GLY A 17 24.22 25.08 -47.76
CA GLY A 17 22.94 25.67 -47.39
C GLY A 17 22.77 25.71 -45.85
N PRO A 18 22.06 26.72 -45.30
CA PRO A 18 21.86 26.84 -43.87
C PRO A 18 21.02 25.65 -43.36
N ARG A 19 21.61 24.86 -42.45
CA ARG A 19 20.88 23.82 -41.70
C ARG A 19 19.82 24.51 -40.84
N ARG A 20 18.54 24.29 -41.15
CA ARG A 20 17.43 24.61 -40.24
C ARG A 20 17.65 23.83 -38.94
N ALA A 21 17.73 24.56 -37.83
CA ALA A 21 17.69 23.95 -36.50
C ALA A 21 16.39 23.13 -36.35
N PRO A 22 16.45 21.92 -35.79
CA PRO A 22 15.24 21.16 -35.47
C PRO A 22 14.40 21.99 -34.49
N ALA A 23 13.10 22.10 -34.77
CA ALA A 23 12.16 22.77 -33.89
C ALA A 23 12.26 22.16 -32.47
N PRO A 24 12.17 22.97 -31.40
CA PRO A 24 12.13 22.44 -30.05
C PRO A 24 10.95 21.46 -29.99
N ARG A 25 11.25 20.20 -29.66
CA ARG A 25 10.23 19.22 -29.33
C ARG A 25 9.40 19.83 -28.21
N SER A 26 8.13 20.11 -28.50
CA SER A 26 7.14 20.46 -27.48
C SER A 26 7.28 19.43 -26.37
N ALA A 27 7.70 19.87 -25.19
CA ALA A 27 7.73 19.03 -24.01
C ALA A 27 6.34 18.41 -23.90
N SER A 28 6.26 17.10 -24.09
CA SER A 28 5.06 16.34 -23.85
C SER A 28 4.67 16.62 -22.40
N ARG A 29 3.59 17.38 -22.24
CA ARG A 29 3.01 17.67 -20.94
C ARG A 29 2.90 16.33 -20.18
N PRO A 30 3.43 16.23 -18.95
CA PRO A 30 3.27 15.01 -18.16
C PRO A 30 1.81 14.59 -18.18
N PRO A 31 1.50 13.28 -18.23
CA PRO A 31 0.13 12.85 -18.05
C PRO A 31 -0.43 13.51 -16.78
N PRO A 32 -1.68 13.97 -16.78
CA PRO A 32 -2.28 14.50 -15.57
C PRO A 32 -2.09 13.44 -14.47
N ARG A 33 -1.55 13.87 -13.33
CA ARG A 33 -1.52 13.04 -12.13
C ARG A 33 -2.93 12.47 -11.96
N PRO A 34 -3.13 11.16 -11.74
CA PRO A 34 -4.44 10.67 -11.32
C PRO A 34 -4.84 11.54 -10.13
N ASP A 35 -6.01 12.15 -10.22
CA ASP A 35 -6.49 13.11 -9.24
C ASP A 35 -6.22 12.54 -7.84
N ALA A 36 -5.31 13.18 -7.10
CA ALA A 36 -5.23 12.97 -5.67
C ALA A 36 -6.64 13.29 -5.18
N VAL A 37 -7.35 12.27 -4.71
CA VAL A 37 -8.63 12.47 -4.03
C VAL A 37 -8.26 13.17 -2.73
N ALA A 38 -8.16 14.49 -2.82
CA ALA A 38 -7.61 15.35 -1.81
C ALA A 38 -8.61 15.52 -0.68
N GLY A 39 -8.30 14.84 0.41
CA GLY A 39 -8.73 15.19 1.74
C GLY A 39 -7.78 14.48 2.67
N ALA A 40 -6.70 15.15 3.09
CA ALA A 40 -5.86 14.67 4.18
C ALA A 40 -6.80 14.28 5.32
N VAL A 41 -6.81 13.00 5.66
CA VAL A 41 -7.74 12.50 6.66
C VAL A 41 -7.14 12.88 8.01
N ALA A 42 -7.96 13.39 8.93
CA ALA A 42 -7.48 13.81 10.26
C ALA A 42 -6.85 12.66 11.08
N GLY A 43 -6.97 11.44 10.57
CA GLY A 43 -6.25 10.25 10.95
C GLY A 43 -6.82 9.02 10.23
N ALA A 44 -6.22 7.86 10.44
CA ALA A 44 -6.69 6.60 9.91
C ALA A 44 -6.47 5.45 10.88
N VAL A 45 -7.17 4.34 10.65
CA VAL A 45 -6.98 3.08 11.35
C VAL A 45 -6.69 2.00 10.31
N VAL A 46 -5.57 1.31 10.50
CA VAL A 46 -5.24 0.09 9.77
C VAL A 46 -5.71 -1.10 10.58
N GLY A 47 -6.37 -2.04 9.93
CA GLY A 47 -6.86 -3.27 10.53
C GLY A 47 -6.66 -4.48 9.63
N GLN A 48 -6.75 -5.66 10.21
CA GLN A 48 -7.00 -6.89 9.48
C GLN A 48 -8.50 -7.17 9.51
N MET A 49 -9.13 -7.28 8.35
CA MET A 49 -10.51 -7.72 8.25
C MET A 49 -10.54 -9.20 7.89
N CYS A 50 -11.35 -9.97 8.61
CA CYS A 50 -11.65 -11.36 8.26
C CYS A 50 -13.17 -11.55 8.12
N PRO A 51 -13.66 -12.14 7.01
CA PRO A 51 -15.08 -12.47 6.87
C PRO A 51 -15.59 -13.47 7.92
N GLU A 52 -14.72 -14.35 8.43
CA GLU A 52 -15.06 -15.45 9.33
C GLU A 52 -14.10 -15.52 10.53
N ALA A 53 -14.11 -14.53 11.43
CA ALA A 53 -13.22 -14.52 12.60
C ALA A 53 -13.95 -14.63 13.95
N ALA A 54 -14.82 -13.68 14.29
CA ALA A 54 -15.43 -13.58 15.62
C ALA A 54 -16.59 -14.58 15.80
N GLY A 55 -16.27 -15.87 15.88
CA GLY A 55 -17.26 -16.96 15.93
C GLY A 55 -17.97 -17.16 14.58
N GLY A 56 -17.19 -17.13 13.48
CA GLY A 56 -17.73 -17.25 12.12
C GLY A 56 -18.40 -15.98 11.59
N ARG A 57 -18.26 -14.85 12.30
CA ARG A 57 -18.80 -13.55 11.88
C ARG A 57 -17.70 -12.63 11.36
N PRO A 58 -18.04 -11.69 10.44
CA PRO A 58 -17.10 -10.67 10.01
C PRO A 58 -16.62 -9.82 11.17
N ALA A 59 -15.31 -9.60 11.24
CA ALA A 59 -14.70 -8.73 12.23
C ALA A 59 -13.47 -8.03 11.65
N VAL A 60 -13.13 -6.88 12.23
CA VAL A 60 -11.86 -6.20 11.99
C VAL A 60 -11.06 -6.19 13.29
N LEU A 61 -9.84 -6.67 13.25
CA LEU A 61 -8.84 -6.47 14.30
C LEU A 61 -8.06 -5.20 13.95
N PRO A 62 -8.31 -4.07 14.62
CA PRO A 62 -7.57 -2.86 14.32
C PRO A 62 -6.16 -2.97 14.92
N LEU A 63 -5.15 -2.64 14.12
CA LEU A 63 -3.74 -2.89 14.41
C LEU A 63 -3.01 -1.62 14.85
N VAL A 64 -3.24 -0.52 14.13
CA VAL A 64 -2.58 0.76 14.40
C VAL A 64 -3.48 1.93 14.03
N ILE A 65 -3.34 3.02 14.79
CA ILE A 65 -3.95 4.31 14.51
C ILE A 65 -2.88 5.27 14.00
N ALA A 66 -3.13 5.91 12.85
CA ALA A 66 -2.46 7.12 12.40
C ALA A 66 -3.28 8.32 12.87
N GLY A 67 -2.80 9.06 13.87
CA GLY A 67 -3.42 10.32 14.31
C GLY A 67 -2.42 11.46 14.24
N THR A 68 -2.38 12.31 15.27
CA THR A 68 -1.24 13.25 15.45
C THR A 68 0.09 12.54 15.67
N ARG A 69 0.02 11.27 16.08
CA ARG A 69 1.12 10.31 16.12
C ARG A 69 0.57 8.93 15.83
N TRP A 70 1.43 8.05 15.33
CA TRP A 70 1.13 6.64 15.22
C TRP A 70 1.04 5.98 16.60
N THR A 71 0.09 5.06 16.79
CA THR A 71 -0.01 4.31 18.05
C THR A 71 -0.60 2.91 17.87
N THR A 72 0.01 1.96 18.56
CA THR A 72 -0.47 0.58 18.71
C THR A 72 -0.95 0.27 20.11
N ASP A 73 -1.10 1.28 20.98
CA ASP A 73 -1.63 1.09 22.34
C ASP A 73 -3.01 0.41 22.24
N PRO A 74 -3.17 -0.83 22.72
CA PRO A 74 -4.43 -1.56 22.58
C PRO A 74 -5.61 -0.81 23.20
N SER A 75 -5.36 0.00 24.23
CA SER A 75 -6.39 0.83 24.86
C SER A 75 -6.80 2.00 23.98
N ALA A 76 -5.85 2.70 23.34
CA ALA A 76 -6.15 3.75 22.37
C ALA A 76 -6.94 3.20 21.18
N VAL A 77 -6.49 2.08 20.61
CA VAL A 77 -7.14 1.42 19.48
C VAL A 77 -8.57 0.98 19.85
N SER A 78 -8.73 0.27 20.96
CA SER A 78 -10.04 -0.19 21.42
C SER A 78 -11.00 0.97 21.72
N ARG A 79 -10.49 2.08 22.29
CA ARG A 79 -11.30 3.26 22.58
C ARG A 79 -11.77 3.96 21.31
N ALA A 80 -10.97 4.04 20.26
CA ALA A 80 -11.39 4.66 19.01
C ALA A 80 -12.62 3.94 18.41
N VAL A 81 -12.56 2.61 18.36
CA VAL A 81 -13.71 1.78 17.92
C VAL A 81 -14.89 1.93 18.88
N ALA A 82 -14.68 1.83 20.19
CA ALA A 82 -15.75 1.91 21.18
C ALA A 82 -16.44 3.28 21.24
N ARG A 83 -15.73 4.37 20.91
CA ARG A 83 -16.31 5.73 20.81
C ARG A 83 -16.97 5.99 19.47
N GLY A 84 -16.90 5.05 18.52
CA GLY A 84 -17.45 5.21 17.18
C GLY A 84 -16.68 6.22 16.34
N GLU A 85 -15.39 6.42 16.62
CA GLU A 85 -14.47 7.24 15.81
C GLU A 85 -14.10 6.56 14.49
N VAL A 86 -14.44 5.27 14.36
CA VAL A 86 -14.30 4.46 13.16
C VAL A 86 -15.66 3.88 12.80
N ARG A 87 -16.18 4.22 11.61
CA ARG A 87 -17.55 3.87 11.18
C ARG A 87 -17.57 2.76 10.14
N ALA A 88 -16.61 2.81 9.22
CA ALA A 88 -16.47 1.81 8.19
C ALA A 88 -15.01 1.67 7.75
N PHE A 89 -14.63 0.45 7.39
CA PHE A 89 -13.35 0.15 6.76
C PHE A 89 -13.57 -0.15 5.28
N ALA A 90 -12.72 0.42 4.44
CA ALA A 90 -12.49 -0.09 3.10
C ALA A 90 -11.60 -1.33 3.23
N VAL A 91 -12.04 -2.46 2.67
CA VAL A 91 -11.30 -3.71 2.69
C VAL A 91 -10.68 -3.92 1.31
N PHE A 92 -9.39 -4.19 1.27
CA PHE A 92 -8.64 -4.39 0.03
C PHE A 92 -8.56 -5.87 -0.34
N ALA A 93 -8.72 -6.12 -1.63
CA ALA A 93 -8.42 -7.40 -2.24
C ALA A 93 -6.89 -7.55 -2.41
N TRP A 94 -6.44 -8.78 -2.67
CA TRP A 94 -5.03 -9.10 -2.94
C TRP A 94 -4.38 -8.30 -4.08
N ASP A 95 -5.19 -7.73 -4.98
CA ASP A 95 -4.73 -6.89 -6.09
C ASP A 95 -4.81 -5.37 -5.81
N GLY A 96 -5.20 -4.97 -4.59
CA GLY A 96 -5.32 -3.57 -4.18
C GLY A 96 -6.65 -2.91 -4.56
N ARG A 97 -7.55 -3.59 -5.27
CA ARG A 97 -8.92 -3.08 -5.45
C ARG A 97 -9.70 -3.20 -4.15
N ARG A 98 -10.77 -2.43 -4.02
CA ARG A 98 -11.70 -2.59 -2.88
C ARG A 98 -12.47 -3.91 -3.02
N ALA A 99 -12.25 -4.84 -2.11
CA ALA A 99 -13.02 -6.08 -1.97
C ALA A 99 -14.42 -5.83 -1.40
N GLY A 100 -14.53 -4.84 -0.52
CA GLY A 100 -15.80 -4.47 0.11
C GLY A 100 -15.69 -3.37 1.14
N VAL A 101 -16.76 -3.22 1.91
CA VAL A 101 -16.88 -2.28 3.02
C VAL A 101 -17.35 -3.01 4.26
N PHE A 102 -16.59 -2.88 5.34
CA PHE A 102 -17.00 -3.35 6.67
C PHE A 102 -17.57 -2.17 7.44
N ARG A 103 -18.81 -2.26 7.92
CA ARG A 103 -19.44 -1.24 8.77
C ARG A 103 -19.37 -1.65 10.23
N VAL A 104 -18.85 -0.77 11.08
CA VAL A 104 -18.64 -1.01 12.51
C VAL A 104 -19.96 -0.81 13.26
N ALA A 105 -20.42 -1.86 13.94
CA ALA A 105 -21.56 -1.80 14.86
C ALA A 105 -21.11 -1.57 16.31
N GLY A 106 -19.90 -2.01 16.67
CA GLY A 106 -19.33 -1.82 18.00
C GLY A 106 -18.00 -2.53 18.19
N ALA A 107 -17.47 -2.48 19.40
CA ALA A 107 -16.28 -3.22 19.81
C ALA A 107 -16.64 -4.40 20.71
N ALA A 108 -15.97 -5.54 20.55
CA ALA A 108 -16.14 -6.71 21.41
C ALA A 108 -14.80 -7.27 21.89
N ASP A 109 -14.83 -7.87 23.06
CA ASP A 109 -13.75 -8.69 23.57
C ASP A 109 -13.99 -10.13 23.09
N VAL A 110 -13.02 -10.66 22.34
CA VAL A 110 -13.02 -12.03 21.82
C VAL A 110 -11.79 -12.80 22.32
N GLY A 111 -11.21 -12.38 23.45
CA GLY A 111 -9.95 -12.93 23.96
C GLY A 111 -8.71 -12.43 23.21
N LEU A 112 -8.87 -11.34 22.43
CA LEU A 112 -7.79 -10.66 21.72
C LEU A 112 -7.63 -9.24 22.28
N ALA A 113 -6.39 -8.74 22.28
CA ALA A 113 -6.08 -7.35 22.58
C ALA A 113 -5.37 -6.73 21.36
N PRO A 114 -5.89 -5.64 20.76
CA PRO A 114 -7.07 -4.87 21.17
C PRO A 114 -8.41 -5.57 20.93
N ARG A 115 -9.49 -4.97 21.44
CA ARG A 115 -10.87 -5.38 21.12
C ARG A 115 -11.11 -5.31 19.61
N VAL A 116 -11.82 -6.29 19.08
CA VAL A 116 -12.18 -6.33 17.66
C VAL A 116 -13.38 -5.44 17.39
N ALA A 117 -13.42 -4.84 16.20
CA ALA A 117 -14.62 -4.22 15.68
C ALA A 117 -15.56 -5.31 15.12
N LEU A 118 -16.78 -5.36 15.63
CA LEU A 118 -17.87 -6.20 15.11
C LEU A 118 -18.77 -5.37 14.21
N GLY A 119 -19.40 -6.03 13.23
CA GLY A 119 -20.12 -5.31 12.21
C GLY A 119 -20.71 -6.18 11.12
N SER A 120 -21.00 -5.54 10.00
CA SER A 120 -21.43 -6.20 8.76
C SER A 120 -20.42 -5.95 7.67
N TYR A 121 -20.11 -6.98 6.89
CA TYR A 121 -19.30 -6.84 5.70
C TYR A 121 -20.16 -6.97 4.44
N ALA A 122 -20.02 -5.99 3.55
CA ALA A 122 -20.60 -6.03 2.20
C ALA A 122 -19.46 -6.04 1.18
N GLY A 123 -19.19 -7.20 0.60
CA GLY A 123 -18.12 -7.39 -0.38
C GLY A 123 -17.83 -8.86 -0.68
N GLY A 124 -16.90 -9.09 -1.60
CA GLY A 124 -16.35 -10.43 -1.86
C GLY A 124 -15.25 -10.80 -0.88
N SER A 125 -14.74 -12.03 -0.96
CA SER A 125 -13.53 -12.42 -0.20
C SER A 125 -12.38 -11.44 -0.50
N PRO A 126 -11.63 -10.97 0.52
CA PRO A 126 -10.38 -10.23 0.29
C PRO A 126 -9.36 -11.01 -0.55
N CYS A 127 -9.46 -12.34 -0.56
CA CYS A 127 -8.63 -13.20 -1.40
C CYS A 127 -9.24 -13.52 -2.76
N ALA A 128 -10.43 -13.02 -3.10
CA ALA A 128 -11.06 -13.31 -4.37
C ALA A 128 -10.25 -12.74 -5.56
N ALA A 129 -10.02 -13.58 -6.56
CA ALA A 129 -9.55 -13.11 -7.85
C ALA A 129 -10.61 -12.23 -8.54
N PRO A 130 -10.21 -11.31 -9.44
CA PRO A 130 -11.15 -10.67 -10.35
C PRO A 130 -11.91 -11.73 -11.16
N ALA A 131 -13.20 -11.93 -10.83
CA ALA A 131 -14.07 -12.81 -11.61
C ALA A 131 -14.56 -12.09 -12.86
N ARG A 132 -14.65 -12.82 -13.98
CA ARG A 132 -15.41 -12.34 -15.14
C ARG A 132 -16.90 -12.43 -14.85
N PRO A 133 -17.75 -11.64 -15.53
CA PRO A 133 -19.20 -11.76 -15.37
C PRO A 133 -19.66 -13.20 -15.61
N GLY A 134 -20.37 -13.78 -14.64
CA GLY A 134 -20.89 -15.15 -14.69
C GLY A 134 -19.98 -16.23 -14.11
N ASP A 135 -18.70 -15.92 -13.84
CA ASP A 135 -17.82 -16.85 -13.15
C ASP A 135 -17.99 -16.75 -11.63
N PRO A 136 -17.97 -17.87 -10.89
CA PRO A 136 -17.94 -17.81 -9.43
C PRO A 136 -16.63 -17.15 -8.99
N ALA A 137 -16.72 -16.26 -8.02
CA ALA A 137 -15.53 -15.73 -7.34
C ALA A 137 -14.76 -16.90 -6.71
N ARG A 138 -13.45 -16.95 -6.95
CA ARG A 138 -12.56 -17.96 -6.37
C ARG A 138 -11.42 -17.26 -5.68
N ASP A 139 -11.04 -17.80 -4.53
CA ASP A 139 -9.93 -17.27 -3.76
C ASP A 139 -8.60 -17.66 -4.39
N ILE A 140 -7.68 -16.70 -4.40
CA ILE A 140 -6.30 -16.85 -4.83
C ILE A 140 -5.58 -17.70 -3.78
N PRO A 141 -5.05 -18.89 -4.11
CA PRO A 141 -4.40 -19.77 -3.15
C PRO A 141 -3.25 -19.11 -2.38
N GLU A 142 -2.49 -18.25 -3.03
CA GLU A 142 -1.40 -17.49 -2.41
C GLU A 142 -1.93 -16.52 -1.34
N CYS A 143 -3.06 -15.85 -1.61
CA CYS A 143 -3.68 -14.98 -0.62
C CYS A 143 -4.22 -15.79 0.57
N ALA A 144 -4.92 -16.90 0.31
CA ALA A 144 -5.43 -17.76 1.36
C ALA A 144 -4.29 -18.31 2.25
N ALA A 145 -3.16 -18.70 1.65
CA ALA A 145 -2.00 -19.17 2.38
C ALA A 145 -1.29 -18.06 3.17
N ALA A 146 -1.29 -16.82 2.70
CA ALA A 146 -0.67 -15.69 3.38
C ALA A 146 -1.55 -15.16 4.52
N LEU A 147 -2.84 -14.95 4.25
CA LEU A 147 -3.75 -14.16 5.08
C LEU A 147 -4.95 -14.95 5.62
N ALA A 148 -5.06 -16.26 5.34
CA ALA A 148 -6.18 -17.10 5.77
C ALA A 148 -7.57 -16.53 5.38
N GLY A 149 -7.69 -15.97 4.16
CA GLY A 149 -8.93 -15.37 3.68
C GLY A 149 -9.23 -13.97 4.22
N CYS A 150 -8.36 -13.43 5.07
CA CYS A 150 -8.44 -12.07 5.57
C CYS A 150 -7.78 -11.07 4.60
N GLY A 151 -8.00 -9.78 4.84
CA GLY A 151 -7.40 -8.71 4.04
C GLY A 151 -7.07 -7.46 4.84
N LEU A 152 -6.32 -6.56 4.20
CA LEU A 152 -6.01 -5.24 4.73
C LEU A 152 -7.29 -4.39 4.76
N ALA A 153 -7.51 -3.71 5.88
CA ALA A 153 -8.65 -2.84 6.10
C ALA A 153 -8.16 -1.46 6.53
N VAL A 154 -8.70 -0.41 5.91
CA VAL A 154 -8.36 0.98 6.24
C VAL A 154 -9.63 1.76 6.49
N ALA A 155 -9.65 2.53 7.57
CA ALA A 155 -10.74 3.44 7.87
C ALA A 155 -10.22 4.83 8.21
N PRO A 156 -10.91 5.90 7.79
CA PRO A 156 -10.65 7.23 8.31
C PRO A 156 -11.00 7.29 9.80
N LEU A 157 -10.24 8.08 10.57
CA LEU A 157 -10.65 8.53 11.88
C LEU A 157 -11.52 9.77 11.77
N GLU A 158 -12.56 9.81 12.58
CA GLU A 158 -13.46 10.95 12.69
C GLU A 158 -13.43 11.50 14.13
N PRO A 159 -12.44 12.35 14.46
CA PRO A 159 -12.29 12.91 15.80
C PRO A 159 -13.52 13.70 16.22
N GLY A 160 -13.97 13.51 17.46
CA GLY A 160 -15.13 14.21 18.02
C GLY A 160 -16.45 13.44 17.97
N GLY A 161 -16.44 12.19 17.48
CA GLY A 161 -17.61 11.31 17.53
C GLY A 161 -18.83 11.93 16.83
N GLY A 162 -18.59 12.79 15.83
CA GLY A 162 -19.55 13.67 15.15
C GLY A 162 -20.75 12.97 14.48
N TYR A 163 -20.87 11.66 14.69
CA TYR A 163 -21.87 10.79 14.09
C TYR A 163 -22.61 9.90 15.10
N ARG A 164 -22.60 10.20 16.41
CA ARG A 164 -23.67 9.66 17.30
C ARG A 164 -25.09 9.96 16.76
N ALA A 165 -25.23 10.88 15.81
CA ALA A 165 -26.48 11.27 15.17
C ALA A 165 -26.87 10.48 13.89
N ARG A 166 -25.97 9.72 13.23
CA ARG A 166 -26.33 9.03 11.97
C ARG A 166 -26.59 7.53 12.19
N PRO A 167 -27.72 6.99 11.69
CA PRO A 167 -28.01 5.56 11.67
C PRO A 167 -26.91 4.72 11.02
N PHE A 168 -26.81 3.45 11.42
CA PHE A 168 -25.83 2.48 10.89
C PHE A 168 -25.94 2.31 9.36
N ASP A 169 -27.15 2.36 8.82
CA ASP A 169 -27.42 2.17 7.39
C ASP A 169 -27.08 3.39 6.52
N GLU A 170 -26.86 4.55 7.15
CA GLU A 170 -26.50 5.81 6.50
C GLU A 170 -24.98 6.06 6.50
N VAL A 171 -24.18 5.08 6.93
CA VAL A 171 -22.72 5.20 6.89
C VAL A 171 -22.24 5.10 5.44
N GLU A 172 -21.75 6.23 4.94
CA GLU A 172 -21.11 6.35 3.65
C GLU A 172 -19.85 5.46 3.57
N PRO A 173 -19.58 4.83 2.41
CA PRO A 173 -18.33 4.10 2.21
C PRO A 173 -17.12 5.01 2.45
N PRO A 174 -16.05 4.51 3.08
CA PRO A 174 -14.83 5.29 3.24
C PRO A 174 -14.29 5.77 1.88
N PRO A 175 -13.62 6.93 1.82
CA PRO A 175 -12.95 7.39 0.60
C PRO A 175 -11.96 6.33 0.10
N ARG A 176 -11.63 6.38 -1.19
CA ARG A 176 -10.63 5.47 -1.76
C ARG A 176 -9.24 5.92 -1.31
N ALA A 177 -8.56 5.09 -0.52
CA ALA A 177 -7.14 5.28 -0.25
C ALA A 177 -6.33 5.09 -1.54
N ALA A 178 -5.25 5.84 -1.69
CA ALA A 178 -4.36 5.69 -2.84
C ALA A 178 -3.49 4.44 -2.65
N VAL A 179 -3.73 3.42 -3.45
CA VAL A 179 -2.94 2.19 -3.43
C VAL A 179 -1.73 2.31 -4.35
N GLY A 180 -0.62 1.68 -3.95
CA GLY A 180 0.55 1.52 -4.78
C GLY A 180 0.85 0.06 -5.07
N GLY A 181 2.04 -0.18 -5.62
CA GLY A 181 2.57 -1.52 -5.77
C GLY A 181 4.04 -1.53 -5.41
N ALA A 182 4.49 -2.67 -4.90
CA ALA A 182 5.90 -2.96 -4.76
C ALA A 182 6.24 -4.22 -5.55
N CYS A 183 7.53 -4.44 -5.77
CA CYS A 183 8.03 -5.71 -6.27
C CYS A 183 9.12 -6.22 -5.34
N ALA A 184 9.13 -7.54 -5.10
CA ALA A 184 10.25 -8.22 -4.47
C ALA A 184 11.09 -8.96 -5.53
N ALA A 185 12.37 -8.59 -5.65
CA ALA A 185 13.30 -9.23 -6.57
C ALA A 185 14.74 -9.18 -6.04
N ALA A 186 15.47 -10.30 -6.14
CA ALA A 186 16.89 -10.39 -5.76
C ALA A 186 17.21 -9.87 -4.34
N GLY A 187 16.34 -10.16 -3.37
CA GLY A 187 16.51 -9.71 -1.98
C GLY A 187 16.23 -8.23 -1.78
N GLN A 188 15.55 -7.56 -2.72
CA GLN A 188 15.14 -6.16 -2.63
C GLN A 188 13.62 -6.04 -2.69
N LEU A 189 13.08 -5.07 -1.95
CA LEU A 189 11.75 -4.51 -2.16
C LEU A 189 11.90 -3.21 -2.94
N VAL A 190 11.25 -3.11 -4.09
CA VAL A 190 11.22 -1.93 -4.94
C VAL A 190 9.82 -1.35 -4.87
N VAL A 191 9.68 -0.14 -4.37
CA VAL A 191 8.38 0.49 -4.10
C VAL A 191 8.49 1.98 -4.36
N ASP A 192 7.50 2.55 -5.04
CA ASP A 192 7.35 3.99 -5.21
C ASP A 192 6.57 4.51 -3.99
N ILE A 193 7.27 5.12 -3.04
CA ILE A 193 6.68 5.56 -1.77
C ILE A 193 5.93 6.87 -1.95
N ASP A 194 6.44 7.83 -2.70
CA ASP A 194 5.87 9.18 -2.81
C ASP A 194 5.06 9.42 -4.10
N GLY A 195 4.98 8.43 -4.98
CA GLY A 195 4.17 8.47 -6.20
C GLY A 195 4.77 9.30 -7.32
N ASP A 196 6.07 9.57 -7.30
CA ASP A 196 6.75 10.34 -8.34
C ASP A 196 7.13 9.50 -9.58
N GLY A 197 6.97 8.18 -9.51
CA GLY A 197 7.32 7.22 -10.56
C GLY A 197 8.78 6.74 -10.52
N HIS A 198 9.56 7.14 -9.52
CA HIS A 198 10.93 6.73 -9.25
C HIS A 198 10.98 5.89 -7.97
N PRO A 199 10.92 4.55 -8.08
CA PRO A 199 10.80 3.72 -6.89
C PRO A 199 12.06 3.73 -6.02
N GLU A 200 11.86 3.79 -4.72
CA GLU A 200 12.86 3.48 -3.71
C GLU A 200 13.16 1.98 -3.67
N VAL A 201 14.39 1.65 -3.26
CA VAL A 201 14.89 0.28 -3.21
C VAL A 201 15.32 -0.03 -1.80
N PHE A 202 14.72 -1.02 -1.17
CA PHE A 202 15.04 -1.44 0.18
C PHE A 202 15.56 -2.87 0.20
N ARG A 203 16.56 -3.19 1.04
CA ARG A 203 17.09 -4.56 1.13
C ARG A 203 16.24 -5.38 2.09
N LEU A 204 15.68 -6.49 1.62
CA LEU A 204 14.83 -7.35 2.45
C LEU A 204 15.59 -8.01 3.61
N ALA A 205 16.92 -8.13 3.52
CA ALA A 205 17.75 -8.60 4.64
C ALA A 205 17.74 -7.63 5.84
N ASP A 206 17.40 -6.37 5.62
CA ASP A 206 17.49 -5.31 6.63
C ASP A 206 16.13 -5.06 7.32
N VAL A 207 15.05 -5.70 6.85
CA VAL A 207 13.69 -5.52 7.40
C VAL A 207 13.53 -6.21 8.76
N LEU A 208 14.36 -7.22 9.05
CA LEU A 208 14.37 -7.93 10.32
C LEU A 208 15.65 -7.62 11.10
N ALA A 209 15.51 -7.21 12.36
CA ALA A 209 16.60 -6.99 13.31
C ALA A 209 16.38 -7.87 14.55
N GLY A 210 17.35 -8.72 14.89
CA GLY A 210 17.27 -9.58 16.08
C GLY A 210 16.08 -10.55 16.06
N GLY A 211 15.60 -10.93 14.88
CA GLY A 211 14.42 -11.79 14.75
C GLY A 211 13.09 -11.07 15.00
N SER A 212 12.99 -9.76 14.85
CA SER A 212 11.70 -9.05 14.72
C SER A 212 11.83 -7.96 13.66
N PHE A 213 10.74 -7.29 13.33
CA PHE A 213 10.77 -6.12 12.45
C PHE A 213 11.73 -5.06 12.99
N ALA A 214 12.60 -4.55 12.12
CA ALA A 214 13.50 -3.45 12.44
C ALA A 214 12.69 -2.17 12.69
N ASP A 215 13.10 -1.35 13.65
CA ASP A 215 12.43 -0.07 13.93
C ASP A 215 12.48 0.87 12.72
N GLU A 216 13.50 0.72 11.87
CA GLU A 216 13.67 1.51 10.66
C GLU A 216 14.31 0.67 9.54
N TRP A 217 13.94 1.00 8.31
CA TRP A 217 14.41 0.34 7.10
C TRP A 217 14.74 1.39 6.03
N GLY A 218 16.04 1.59 5.80
CA GLY A 218 16.56 2.59 4.88
C GLY A 218 16.64 2.09 3.44
N ALA A 219 16.40 2.99 2.48
CA ALA A 219 16.61 2.70 1.08
C ALA A 219 18.12 2.51 0.79
N ALA A 220 18.44 1.48 0.02
CA ALA A 220 19.76 1.21 -0.47
C ALA A 220 20.07 2.06 -1.71
N ALA A 221 21.32 2.53 -1.81
CA ALA A 221 21.86 3.10 -3.03
C ALA A 221 22.11 2.01 -4.08
N ALA A 222 21.03 1.47 -4.65
CA ALA A 222 21.07 0.40 -5.63
C ALA A 222 20.11 0.70 -6.81
N PRO A 223 20.44 0.28 -8.03
CA PRO A 223 19.53 0.42 -9.15
C PRO A 223 18.29 -0.45 -8.92
N ALA A 224 17.11 0.14 -9.10
CA ALA A 224 15.85 -0.58 -9.04
C ALA A 224 15.84 -1.72 -10.07
N ARG A 225 15.60 -2.94 -9.61
CA ARG A 225 15.38 -4.08 -10.50
C ARG A 225 14.01 -3.94 -11.15
N ARG A 226 13.96 -4.21 -12.45
CA ARG A 226 12.69 -4.18 -13.19
C ARG A 226 11.90 -5.44 -12.86
N CYS A 227 10.70 -5.22 -12.36
CA CYS A 227 9.69 -6.24 -12.15
C CYS A 227 8.32 -5.58 -12.00
N GLU A 228 7.26 -6.38 -12.11
CA GLU A 228 5.90 -5.88 -12.08
C GLU A 228 5.50 -5.51 -10.63
N PRO A 229 5.11 -4.25 -10.38
CA PRO A 229 4.60 -3.85 -9.08
C PRO A 229 3.26 -4.53 -8.78
N ARG A 230 3.12 -5.04 -7.56
CA ARG A 230 1.91 -5.67 -7.04
C ARG A 230 1.56 -5.07 -5.68
N PHE A 231 0.26 -4.97 -5.40
CA PHE A 231 -0.22 -4.50 -4.11
C PHE A 231 0.21 -5.43 -2.96
N ALA A 232 -0.01 -6.73 -3.13
CA ALA A 232 0.38 -7.78 -2.18
C ALA A 232 1.21 -8.88 -2.86
N ILE A 233 2.17 -9.45 -2.13
CA ILE A 233 3.08 -10.49 -2.59
C ILE A 233 3.33 -11.49 -1.47
N ARG A 234 3.10 -12.77 -1.73
CA ARG A 234 3.46 -13.85 -0.80
C ARG A 234 4.93 -14.21 -0.96
N GLY A 235 5.63 -14.42 0.15
CA GLY A 235 6.99 -14.94 0.20
C GLY A 235 8.01 -13.99 -0.41
N ILE A 236 8.00 -12.72 0.02
CA ILE A 236 8.99 -11.74 -0.42
C ILE A 236 10.38 -12.05 0.16
N ALA A 237 10.43 -12.64 1.36
CA ALA A 237 11.64 -13.15 2.01
C ALA A 237 11.26 -14.29 2.99
N GLY A 238 12.27 -14.93 3.58
CA GLY A 238 12.09 -15.99 4.57
C GLY A 238 12.97 -17.21 4.32
N GLY A 239 12.84 -18.21 5.20
CA GLY A 239 13.59 -19.46 5.20
C GLY A 239 12.78 -20.57 5.86
N ASP A 240 13.44 -21.64 6.31
CA ASP A 240 12.74 -22.75 6.97
C ASP A 240 12.03 -22.26 8.25
N GLY A 241 10.70 -22.40 8.28
CA GLY A 241 9.85 -22.00 9.42
C GLY A 241 9.56 -20.50 9.53
N GLU A 242 10.02 -19.67 8.59
CA GLU A 242 9.75 -18.23 8.56
C GLU A 242 9.38 -17.74 7.16
N ARG A 243 8.30 -16.97 7.03
CA ARG A 243 7.91 -16.33 5.76
C ARG A 243 7.51 -14.88 5.98
N LEU A 244 8.09 -13.99 5.18
CA LEU A 244 7.70 -12.60 5.08
C LEU A 244 6.82 -12.39 3.85
N ASP A 245 5.63 -11.85 4.04
CA ASP A 245 4.65 -11.51 3.02
C ASP A 245 4.47 -9.98 2.96
N LEU A 246 4.36 -9.41 1.76
CA LEU A 246 3.85 -8.05 1.55
C LEU A 246 2.32 -8.12 1.52
N VAL A 247 1.67 -7.45 2.45
CA VAL A 247 0.21 -7.44 2.58
C VAL A 247 -0.42 -6.31 1.75
N GLY A 248 0.26 -5.17 1.65
CA GLY A 248 -0.28 -4.02 0.94
C GLY A 248 0.68 -2.84 0.89
N VAL A 249 0.49 -2.00 -0.12
CA VAL A 249 1.12 -0.68 -0.26
C VAL A 249 0.00 0.35 -0.43
N VAL A 250 -0.19 1.24 0.54
CA VAL A 250 -1.34 2.15 0.57
C VAL A 250 -1.01 3.41 1.37
N ASP A 251 -1.39 4.56 0.83
CA ASP A 251 -1.40 5.83 1.56
C ASP A 251 -2.59 5.84 2.52
N VAL A 252 -2.32 5.61 3.81
CA VAL A 252 -3.38 5.39 4.81
C VAL A 252 -3.93 6.70 5.36
N ASP A 253 -3.05 7.66 5.61
CA ASP A 253 -3.37 8.92 6.29
C ASP A 253 -3.56 10.11 5.32
N GLY A 254 -3.33 9.88 4.02
CA GLY A 254 -3.56 10.86 2.97
C GLY A 254 -2.45 11.90 2.87
N ASP A 255 -1.25 11.62 3.40
CA ASP A 255 -0.11 12.54 3.31
C ASP A 255 0.59 12.51 1.93
N GLY A 256 0.15 11.62 1.04
CA GLY A 256 0.69 11.43 -0.31
C GLY A 256 1.84 10.44 -0.38
N ARG A 257 2.24 9.85 0.74
CA ARG A 257 3.23 8.77 0.83
C ARG A 257 2.51 7.48 1.18
N ARG A 258 3.09 6.37 0.73
CA ARG A 258 2.49 5.05 0.89
C ARG A 258 3.13 4.33 2.07
N GLU A 259 2.30 3.85 2.98
CA GLU A 259 2.71 2.87 3.98
C GLU A 259 2.89 1.50 3.34
N VAL A 260 3.83 0.74 3.92
CA VAL A 260 4.11 -0.65 3.57
C VAL A 260 3.64 -1.54 4.71
N VAL A 261 2.72 -2.46 4.42
CA VAL A 261 2.19 -3.41 5.40
C VAL A 261 2.79 -4.79 5.13
N LEU A 262 3.43 -5.36 6.14
CA LEU A 262 4.10 -6.66 6.08
C LEU A 262 3.47 -7.63 7.05
N ALA A 263 3.48 -8.92 6.71
CA ALA A 263 3.14 -10.00 7.61
C ALA A 263 4.32 -10.96 7.72
N LEU A 264 4.71 -11.27 8.95
CA LEU A 264 5.73 -12.25 9.27
C LEU A 264 5.04 -13.46 9.88
N ASP A 265 5.23 -14.60 9.24
CA ASP A 265 4.67 -15.89 9.61
C ASP A 265 5.79 -16.79 10.13
N ARG A 266 5.62 -17.35 11.34
CA ARG A 266 6.59 -18.21 11.98
C ARG A 266 5.94 -19.41 12.64
N ASP A 267 6.72 -20.46 12.82
CA ASP A 267 6.33 -21.59 13.67
C ASP A 267 6.00 -21.09 15.09
N GLY A 268 4.72 -21.10 15.45
CA GLY A 268 4.22 -20.63 16.76
C GLY A 268 3.51 -19.28 16.77
N GLY A 269 3.41 -18.56 15.63
CA GLY A 269 2.60 -17.35 15.54
C GLY A 269 2.93 -16.43 14.36
N GLY A 270 2.08 -15.44 14.12
CA GLY A 270 2.30 -14.40 13.13
C GLY A 270 2.35 -13.00 13.74
N GLU A 271 2.93 -12.05 13.01
CA GLU A 271 2.96 -10.63 13.36
C GLU A 271 2.73 -9.80 12.09
N TRP A 272 1.95 -8.73 12.19
CA TRP A 272 1.84 -7.71 11.15
C TRP A 272 2.61 -6.47 11.56
N ALA A 273 3.27 -5.84 10.60
CA ALA A 273 3.94 -4.56 10.76
C ALA A 273 3.44 -3.55 9.74
N VAL A 274 3.36 -2.29 10.16
CA VAL A 274 3.11 -1.13 9.30
C VAL A 274 4.32 -0.24 9.37
N TYR A 275 4.87 0.08 8.20
CA TYR A 275 5.94 1.04 8.03
C TYR A 275 5.42 2.29 7.32
N SER A 276 5.79 3.47 7.82
CA SER A 276 5.49 4.77 7.20
C SER A 276 6.78 5.49 6.83
N ALA A 277 6.72 6.34 5.82
CA ALA A 277 7.84 7.14 5.35
C ALA A 277 7.69 8.63 5.71
N ALA A 278 7.21 8.93 6.91
CA ALA A 278 6.84 10.29 7.33
C ALA A 278 7.98 11.32 7.14
N ALA A 279 9.23 10.93 7.41
CA ALA A 279 10.38 11.84 7.31
C ALA A 279 10.90 12.02 5.86
N THR A 280 11.09 10.92 5.12
CA THR A 280 11.66 10.90 3.76
C THR A 280 11.23 9.62 3.05
N PRO A 281 10.95 9.62 1.73
CA PRO A 281 10.55 8.40 1.03
C PRO A 281 11.64 7.31 1.10
N ALA A 282 12.90 7.71 1.29
CA ALA A 282 14.04 6.80 1.43
C ALA A 282 14.19 6.14 2.82
N ARG A 283 13.26 6.34 3.76
CA ARG A 283 13.33 5.77 5.12
C ARG A 283 11.95 5.34 5.57
N LEU A 284 11.79 4.04 5.77
CA LEU A 284 10.60 3.44 6.36
C LEU A 284 10.81 3.31 7.87
N GLU A 285 9.88 3.85 8.66
CA GLU A 285 9.87 3.80 10.12
C GLU A 285 8.73 2.89 10.56
N LEU A 286 9.02 1.97 11.48
CA LEU A 286 8.04 1.04 12.04
C LEU A 286 7.05 1.83 12.90
N VAL A 287 5.84 2.01 12.40
CA VAL A 287 4.80 2.79 13.08
C VAL A 287 3.81 1.92 13.85
N GLY A 288 3.78 0.62 13.56
CA GLY A 288 3.02 -0.32 14.36
C GLY A 288 3.33 -1.78 14.11
N ARG A 289 3.13 -2.58 15.16
CA ARG A 289 3.08 -4.04 15.12
C ARG A 289 1.86 -4.55 15.85
N ALA A 290 1.30 -5.65 15.39
CA ALA A 290 0.21 -6.33 16.07
C ALA A 290 0.17 -7.82 15.67
N ALA A 291 -0.30 -8.65 16.60
CA ALA A 291 -0.67 -10.02 16.25
C ALA A 291 -1.88 -10.00 15.30
N PRO A 292 -1.91 -10.84 14.25
CA PRO A 292 -3.09 -11.01 13.42
C PRO A 292 -4.16 -11.81 14.17
N PHE A 293 -5.34 -11.93 13.57
CA PHE A 293 -6.31 -12.95 13.95
C PHE A 293 -5.64 -14.33 13.99
N PRO A 294 -5.92 -15.14 15.02
CA PRO A 294 -5.49 -16.52 15.06
C PRO A 294 -5.99 -17.25 13.81
N ARG A 295 -5.09 -17.97 13.13
CA ARG A 295 -5.50 -18.84 12.02
C ARG A 295 -6.23 -20.04 12.62
N HIS A 296 -7.47 -20.27 12.18
CA HIS A 296 -8.16 -21.50 12.49
C HIS A 296 -7.58 -22.63 11.61
N PRO A 297 -7.26 -23.80 12.19
CA PRO A 297 -6.78 -24.95 11.43
C PRO A 297 -7.84 -25.54 10.51
#